data_AF-A0A1W9WFL0-F1
#
_entry.id   AF-A0A1W9WFL0-F1
#
_cell.length_a   1.000
_cell.length_b   1.000
_cell.length_c   1.000
_cell.angle_alpha   90.00
_cell.angle_beta   90.00
_cell.angle_gamma   90.00
#
_symmetry.space_group_name_H-M   'P 1'
#
loop_
_entity.id
_entity.type
_entity.pdbx_description
1 polymer ?
#
loop_
_entity_poly.entity_id
_entity_poly.type
_entity_poly.pdbx_seq_one_letter_code
_entity_poly.pdbx_strand_id
1 'polypeptide(L)'
;MLKSNELLVNRLPLAAFFRLIGKESSRPIMVSLAYGLLKGLQENKITIRQAENILFNPDVLLLCDEQRYDALIIEVIEYGMELADIDELVDDKTVLFDAVVECQEKLHYINIPTVIPDIPTHVISALER
;
A
#
# COMPACT_ATOMS: atom_id res chain seq x y z
N MET A 1 -35.32 -11.74 14.53
CA MET A 1 -34.87 -10.36 14.25
C MET A 1 -33.36 -10.43 14.08
N LEU A 2 -32.89 -10.59 12.84
CA LEU A 2 -31.46 -10.69 12.53
C LEU A 2 -30.87 -9.28 12.58
N LYS A 3 -29.98 -9.01 13.54
CA LYS A 3 -29.13 -7.83 13.52
C LYS A 3 -27.97 -8.09 12.56
N SER A 4 -28.25 -8.14 11.27
CA SER A 4 -27.25 -8.17 10.21
C SER A 4 -26.88 -6.73 9.84
N ASN A 5 -26.18 -6.04 10.75
CA ASN A 5 -25.77 -4.65 10.53
C ASN A 5 -24.41 -4.31 11.15
N GLU A 6 -23.50 -5.28 11.22
CA GLU A 6 -22.10 -5.05 11.60
C GLU A 6 -21.20 -5.51 10.45
N LEU A 7 -20.24 -4.64 10.10
CA LEU A 7 -19.12 -4.84 9.18
C LEU A 7 -19.35 -4.49 7.69
N LEU A 8 -20.02 -3.38 7.40
CA LEU A 8 -19.53 -2.57 6.26
C LEU A 8 -18.22 -1.91 6.74
N VAL A 9 -17.09 -2.60 6.57
CA VAL A 9 -15.79 -1.96 6.72
C VAL A 9 -15.71 -0.92 5.61
N ASN A 10 -15.85 0.36 5.96
CA ASN A 10 -15.71 1.49 5.04
C ASN A 10 -14.23 1.64 4.66
N ARG A 11 -13.71 0.67 3.90
CA ARG A 11 -12.38 0.73 3.31
C ARG A 11 -12.39 1.77 2.21
N LEU A 12 -11.25 2.41 1.98
CA LEU A 12 -11.10 3.21 0.78
C LEU A 12 -11.30 2.29 -0.44
N PRO A 13 -12.06 2.70 -1.47
CA PRO A 13 -12.26 1.90 -2.67
C PRO A 13 -11.00 1.92 -3.57
N LEU A 14 -9.82 1.83 -2.96
CA LEU A 14 -8.54 1.99 -3.62
C LEU A 14 -8.31 0.86 -4.64
N ALA A 15 -8.77 -0.36 -4.34
CA ALA A 15 -8.76 -1.45 -5.31
C ALA A 15 -9.58 -1.10 -6.57
N ALA A 16 -10.77 -0.52 -6.41
CA ALA A 16 -11.59 -0.08 -7.54
C ALA A 16 -10.92 1.06 -8.34
N PHE A 17 -10.28 2.01 -7.64
CA PHE A 17 -9.49 3.06 -8.28
C PHE A 17 -8.31 2.49 -9.09
N PHE A 18 -7.55 1.55 -8.52
CA PHE A 18 -6.44 0.90 -9.21
C PHE A 18 -6.90 0.05 -10.40
N ARG A 19 -8.07 -0.59 -10.33
CA ARG A 19 -8.69 -1.21 -11.52
C ARG A 19 -8.93 -0.21 -12.63
N LEU A 20 -9.41 0.98 -12.30
CA LEU A 20 -9.73 2.02 -13.27
C LEU A 20 -8.48 2.56 -14.00
N ILE A 21 -7.38 2.80 -13.27
CA ILE A 21 -6.15 3.38 -13.84
C ILE A 21 -5.22 2.34 -14.48
N GLY A 22 -5.47 1.05 -14.22
CA GLY A 22 -4.73 -0.08 -14.77
C GLY A 22 -3.35 -0.29 -14.14
N LYS A 23 -2.90 -1.54 -14.18
CA LYS A 23 -1.67 -2.04 -13.53
C LYS A 23 -0.45 -1.12 -13.69
N GLU A 24 -0.15 -0.71 -14.92
CA GLU A 24 1.06 0.09 -15.21
C GLU A 24 1.09 1.41 -14.42
N SER A 25 -0.07 2.05 -14.24
CA SER A 25 -0.19 3.30 -13.49
C SER A 25 -0.31 3.06 -11.99
N SER A 26 -1.08 2.05 -11.58
CA SER A 26 -1.34 1.77 -10.17
C SER A 26 -0.16 1.13 -9.45
N ARG A 27 0.68 0.36 -10.15
CA ARG A 27 1.86 -0.29 -9.56
C ARG A 27 2.82 0.68 -8.86
N PRO A 28 3.36 1.74 -9.51
CA PRO A 28 4.23 2.69 -8.83
C PRO A 28 3.51 3.41 -7.67
N ILE A 29 2.23 3.75 -7.84
CA ILE A 29 1.42 4.41 -6.80
C ILE A 29 1.27 3.51 -5.57
N MET A 30 0.97 2.23 -5.79
CA MET A 30 0.82 1.23 -4.73
C MET A 30 2.11 1.06 -3.93
N VAL A 31 3.25 0.94 -4.62
CA VAL A 31 4.57 0.82 -3.97
C VAL A 31 4.91 2.07 -3.16
N SER A 32 4.70 3.27 -3.74
CA SER A 32 4.92 4.52 -3.03
C SER A 32 4.00 4.68 -1.82
N LEU A 33 2.74 4.27 -1.94
CA LEU A 33 1.77 4.31 -0.85
C LEU A 33 2.14 3.32 0.25
N ALA A 34 2.50 2.07 -0.09
CA ALA A 34 2.97 1.08 0.87
C ALA A 34 4.16 1.61 1.67
N TYR A 35 5.16 2.16 0.98
CA TYR A 35 6.32 2.77 1.63
C TYR A 35 5.92 3.91 2.58
N GLY A 36 5.05 4.82 2.12
CA GLY A 36 4.56 5.93 2.93
C GLY A 36 3.78 5.49 4.17
N LEU A 37 2.95 4.45 4.04
CA LEU A 37 2.21 3.87 5.16
C LEU A 37 3.15 3.22 6.17
N LEU A 38 4.08 2.36 5.73
CA LEU A 38 5.06 1.73 6.62
C LEU A 38 5.94 2.78 7.32
N LYS A 39 6.34 3.83 6.61
CA LYS A 39 7.09 4.94 7.21
C LYS A 39 6.27 5.69 8.26
N GLY A 40 4.99 5.93 7.97
CA GLY A 40 4.06 6.52 8.92
C GLY A 40 3.84 5.65 10.17
N LEU A 41 3.77 4.33 10.01
CA LEU A 41 3.70 3.38 11.13
C LEU A 41 4.97 3.43 11.98
N GLN A 42 6.14 3.36 11.33
CA GLN A 42 7.45 3.45 11.99
C GLN A 42 7.60 4.73 12.83
N GLU A 43 7.04 5.85 12.35
CA GLU A 43 7.09 7.16 13.00
C GLU A 43 5.91 7.44 13.94
N ASN A 44 5.04 6.44 14.17
CA ASN A 44 3.81 6.56 14.96
C ASN A 44 2.91 7.73 14.52
N LYS A 45 2.88 8.02 13.21
CA LYS A 45 2.04 9.07 12.60
C LYS A 45 0.67 8.58 12.16
N ILE A 46 0.57 7.28 11.89
CA ILE A 46 -0.69 6.60 11.59
C ILE A 46 -0.78 5.31 12.41
N THR A 47 -1.98 4.77 12.55
CA THR A 47 -2.22 3.48 13.20
C THR A 47 -2.24 2.34 12.18
N ILE A 48 -2.04 1.11 12.64
CA ILE A 48 -2.12 -0.10 11.79
C ILE A 48 -3.49 -0.17 11.10
N ARG A 49 -4.58 0.04 11.85
CA ARG A 49 -5.93 0.11 11.30
C ARG A 49 -6.10 1.15 10.19
N GLN A 50 -5.40 2.28 10.25
CA GLN A 50 -5.42 3.26 9.16
C GLN A 50 -4.72 2.70 7.92
N ALA A 51 -3.55 2.06 8.09
CA ALA A 51 -2.83 1.44 6.98
C ALA A 51 -3.63 0.29 6.33
N GLU A 52 -4.32 -0.54 7.12
CA GLU A 52 -5.20 -1.60 6.61
C GLU A 52 -6.39 -1.05 5.83
N ASN A 53 -7.06 -0.03 6.36
CA ASN A 53 -8.20 0.60 5.70
C ASN A 53 -7.82 1.28 4.37
N ILE A 54 -6.54 1.61 4.18
CA ILE A 54 -6.01 2.22 2.97
C ILE A 54 -5.52 1.16 1.98
N LEU A 55 -4.57 0.31 2.39
CA LEU A 55 -3.82 -0.54 1.46
C LEU A 55 -3.68 -1.99 1.90
N PHE A 56 -3.39 -2.25 3.17
CA PHE A 56 -3.12 -3.62 3.64
C PHE A 56 -4.42 -4.35 3.95
N ASN A 57 -5.13 -4.76 2.91
CA ASN A 57 -6.42 -5.44 3.06
C ASN A 57 -6.71 -6.44 1.92
N PRO A 58 -7.65 -7.37 2.16
CA PRO A 58 -8.01 -8.41 1.17
C PRO A 58 -8.46 -7.89 -0.20
N ASP A 59 -9.07 -6.70 -0.27
CA ASP A 59 -9.56 -6.17 -1.55
C ASP A 59 -8.40 -5.75 -2.46
N VAL A 60 -7.34 -5.19 -1.87
CA VAL A 60 -6.10 -4.86 -2.57
C VAL A 60 -5.31 -6.12 -2.91
N LEU A 61 -5.26 -7.11 -2.01
CA LEU A 61 -4.61 -8.39 -2.29
C LEU A 61 -5.26 -9.10 -3.49
N LEU A 62 -6.60 -9.20 -3.49
CA LEU A 62 -7.35 -9.79 -4.60
C LEU A 62 -7.08 -9.05 -5.92
N LEU A 63 -7.01 -7.73 -5.90
CA LEU A 63 -6.64 -6.93 -7.06
C LEU A 63 -5.24 -7.29 -7.57
N CYS A 64 -4.26 -7.41 -6.68
CA CYS A 64 -2.89 -7.73 -7.04
C CYS A 64 -2.82 -9.07 -7.77
N ASP A 65 -3.57 -10.08 -7.31
CA ASP A 65 -3.69 -11.38 -7.96
C ASP A 65 -4.40 -11.29 -9.32
N GLU A 66 -5.56 -10.63 -9.37
CA GLU A 66 -6.36 -10.43 -10.59
C GLU A 66 -5.53 -9.82 -11.73
N GLN A 67 -4.70 -8.81 -11.39
CA GLN A 67 -3.88 -8.08 -12.35
C GLN A 67 -2.44 -8.60 -12.46
N ARG A 68 -2.10 -9.69 -11.76
CA ARG A 68 -0.77 -10.30 -11.78
C ARG A 68 0.34 -9.30 -11.45
N TYR A 69 0.22 -8.62 -10.31
CA TYR A 69 1.29 -7.78 -9.77
C TYR A 69 2.54 -8.62 -9.46
N ASP A 70 3.66 -7.95 -9.22
CA ASP A 70 4.88 -8.67 -8.86
C ASP A 70 4.70 -9.38 -7.53
N ALA A 71 5.29 -10.57 -7.42
CA ALA A 71 5.22 -11.38 -6.21
C ALA A 71 5.65 -10.61 -4.95
N LEU A 72 6.67 -9.74 -5.06
CA LEU A 72 7.11 -8.90 -3.94
C LEU A 72 6.06 -7.86 -3.50
N ILE A 73 5.24 -7.34 -4.42
CA ILE A 73 4.15 -6.44 -4.04
C ILE A 73 3.08 -7.23 -3.28
N ILE A 74 2.71 -8.40 -3.79
CA ILE A 74 1.74 -9.30 -3.14
C ILE A 74 2.22 -9.63 -1.72
N GLU A 75 3.47 -10.06 -1.57
CA GLU A 75 4.09 -10.41 -0.29
C GLU A 75 4.07 -9.24 0.70
N VAL A 76 4.33 -8.01 0.24
CA VAL A 76 4.25 -6.81 1.09
C VAL A 76 2.81 -6.51 1.51
N ILE A 77 1.83 -6.70 0.63
CA ILE A 77 0.41 -6.51 0.98
C ILE A 77 -0.03 -7.55 2.01
N GLU A 78 0.30 -8.83 1.79
CA GLU A 78 0.02 -9.92 2.71
C GLU A 78 0.65 -9.66 4.07
N TYR A 79 1.95 -9.37 4.12
CA TYR A 79 2.64 -9.10 5.38
C TYR A 79 2.06 -7.86 6.08
N GLY A 80 1.74 -6.80 5.33
CA GLY A 80 1.08 -5.62 5.89
C GLY A 80 -0.24 -5.93 6.59
N MET A 81 -0.98 -6.96 6.15
CA MET A 81 -2.23 -7.40 6.78
C MET A 81 -2.01 -8.14 8.11
N GLU A 82 -0.83 -8.74 8.30
CA GLU A 82 -0.47 -9.48 9.53
C GLU A 82 0.02 -8.53 10.65
N LEU A 83 0.27 -7.25 10.35
CA LEU A 83 0.83 -6.31 11.33
C LEU A 83 -0.10 -6.10 12.54
N ALA A 84 -1.42 -6.13 12.35
CA ALA A 84 -2.37 -6.01 13.45
C ALA A 84 -2.29 -7.23 14.38
N ASP A 85 -2.20 -8.43 13.82
CA ASP A 85 -2.06 -9.66 14.58
C ASP A 85 -0.74 -9.66 15.38
N ILE A 86 0.35 -9.15 14.79
CA ILE A 86 1.62 -8.96 15.52
C ILE A 86 1.44 -7.99 16.69
N ASP A 87 0.78 -6.84 16.49
CA ASP A 87 0.58 -5.84 17.55
C ASP A 87 -0.32 -6.33 18.69
N GLU A 88 -1.31 -7.18 18.37
CA GLU A 88 -2.28 -7.73 19.32
C GLU A 88 -1.78 -8.97 20.06
N LEU A 89 -0.97 -9.81 19.41
CA LEU A 89 -0.52 -11.10 19.95
C LEU A 89 0.89 -11.08 20.57
N VAL A 90 1.69 -10.05 20.28
CA VAL A 90 3.08 -9.95 20.75
C VAL A 90 3.24 -8.77 21.70
N ASP A 91 3.61 -9.06 22.95
CA ASP A 91 3.84 -8.05 24.00
C ASP A 91 5.07 -7.17 23.72
N ASP A 92 6.04 -7.69 22.98
CA ASP A 92 7.28 -7.00 22.64
C ASP A 92 7.10 -6.06 21.43
N LYS A 93 7.02 -4.76 21.71
CA LYS A 93 6.89 -3.72 20.67
C LYS A 93 8.08 -3.63 19.71
N THR A 94 9.23 -4.21 20.04
CA THR A 94 10.36 -4.27 19.10
C THR A 94 10.06 -5.20 17.93
N VAL A 95 9.29 -6.26 18.14
CA VAL A 95 8.90 -7.21 17.09
C VAL A 95 8.02 -6.54 16.03
N LEU A 96 7.06 -5.71 16.45
CA LEU A 96 6.24 -4.93 15.51
C LEU A 96 7.10 -3.95 14.69
N PHE A 97 8.05 -3.28 15.35
CA PHE A 97 8.96 -2.35 14.66
C PHE A 97 9.82 -3.08 13.63
N ASP A 98 10.39 -4.24 14.00
CA ASP A 98 11.20 -5.06 13.12
C ASP A 98 10.38 -5.59 11.93
N ALA A 99 9.13 -6.01 12.16
CA ALA A 99 8.22 -6.42 11.10
C ALA A 99 7.91 -5.29 10.09
N VAL A 100 7.69 -4.07 10.59
CA VAL A 100 7.50 -2.89 9.72
C VAL A 100 8.76 -2.61 8.90
N VAL A 101 9.95 -2.71 9.51
CA VAL A 101 11.23 -2.52 8.80
C VAL A 101 11.45 -3.60 7.74
N GLU A 102 11.21 -4.87 8.06
CA GLU A 102 11.33 -5.98 7.11
C GLU A 102 10.41 -5.77 5.89
N CYS A 103 9.18 -5.31 6.14
CA CYS A 103 8.22 -5.01 5.09
C CYS A 103 8.71 -3.85 4.19
N GLN A 104 9.40 -2.84 4.76
CA GLN A 104 10.03 -1.76 3.99
C GLN A 104 11.22 -2.25 3.16
N GLU A 105 12.03 -3.17 3.68
CA GLU A 105 13.18 -3.73 2.95
C GLU A 105 12.72 -4.49 1.70
N LYS A 106 11.62 -5.26 1.79
CA LYS A 106 11.04 -5.94 0.62
C LYS A 106 10.66 -4.96 -0.50
N LEU A 107 10.16 -3.77 -0.15
CA LEU A 107 9.84 -2.73 -1.14
C LEU A 107 11.07 -2.18 -1.87
N HIS A 108 12.26 -2.18 -1.25
CA HIS A 108 13.49 -1.68 -1.89
C HIS A 108 13.94 -2.53 -3.07
N TYR A 109 13.55 -3.81 -3.09
CA TYR A 109 13.85 -4.72 -4.20
C TYR A 109 12.88 -4.59 -5.37
N ILE A 110 11.83 -3.79 -5.23
CA ILE A 110 10.85 -3.57 -6.29
C ILE A 110 11.37 -2.50 -7.23
N ASN A 111 11.72 -2.90 -8.45
CA ASN A 111 12.09 -1.94 -9.49
C ASN A 111 10.86 -1.10 -9.87
N ILE A 112 10.84 0.17 -9.49
CA ILE A 112 9.86 1.13 -9.98
C ILE A 112 10.48 1.75 -11.24
N PRO A 113 9.99 1.44 -12.45
CA PRO A 113 10.46 2.15 -13.63
C PRO A 113 10.17 3.64 -13.40
N THR A 114 11.22 4.45 -13.36
CA THR A 114 11.10 5.90 -13.36
C THR A 114 10.59 6.30 -14.73
N VAL A 115 9.26 6.27 -14.91
CA VAL A 115 8.63 6.95 -16.04
C VAL A 115 8.74 8.43 -15.71
N ILE A 116 9.80 9.07 -16.19
CA ILE A 116 9.77 10.51 -16.42
C ILE A 116 8.82 10.66 -17.61
N PRO A 117 7.59 11.15 -17.44
CA PRO A 117 6.78 11.46 -18.61
C PRO A 117 7.60 12.41 -19.48
N ASP A 118 7.73 12.13 -20.78
CA ASP A 118 8.30 13.09 -21.73
C ASP A 118 7.51 14.38 -21.59
N ILE A 119 8.03 15.34 -20.82
CA ILE A 119 7.39 16.64 -20.68
C ILE A 119 7.58 17.29 -22.04
N PRO A 120 6.48 17.56 -22.79
CA PRO A 120 6.61 18.16 -24.09
C PRO A 120 7.35 19.49 -23.96
N THR A 121 8.35 19.74 -24.82
CA THR A 121 9.26 20.89 -24.72
C THR A 121 8.52 22.24 -24.67
N HIS A 122 7.30 22.30 -25.25
CA HIS A 122 6.45 23.48 -25.19
C HIS A 122 5.94 23.81 -23.77
N VAL A 123 5.80 22.84 -22.87
CA VAL A 123 5.42 23.05 -21.48
C VAL A 123 6.58 23.65 -20.67
N ILE A 124 7.82 23.24 -20.95
CA ILE A 124 9.03 23.78 -20.30
C ILE A 124 9.19 25.26 -20.66
N SER A 125 9.00 25.62 -21.93
CA SER A 125 9.12 27.00 -22.41
C SER A 125 8.08 27.98 -21.83
N ALA A 126 7.00 27.46 -21.23
CA ALA A 126 5.96 28.27 -20.59
C ALA A 126 6.26 28.57 -19.11
N LEU A 127 7.17 27.82 -18.48
CA LEU A 127 7.60 28.03 -17.09
C LEU A 127 8.82 28.94 -16.96
N GLU A 128 9.53 29.19 -18.07
CA GLU A 128 10.70 30.06 -18.15
C GLU A 128 10.38 31.51 -18.60
N ARG A 129 9.10 31.90 -18.60
CA ARG A 129 8.61 33.27 -18.89
C ARG A 129 7.93 33.89 -17.69
#